data_AF-U6ZS71-F1
#
_entry.id   AF-U6ZS71-F1
#
_cell.length_a   1.000
_cell.length_b   1.000
_cell.length_c   1.000
_cell.angle_alpha   90.00
_cell.angle_beta   90.00
_cell.angle_gamma   90.00
#
_symmetry.space_group_name_H-M   'P 1'
#
loop_
_entity.id
_entity.type
_entity.pdbx_description
1 polymer ?
#
loop_
_entity_poly.entity_id
_entity_poly.type
_entity_poly.pdbx_seq_one_letter_code
_entity_poly.pdbx_strand_id
1 'polypeptide(L)'
;MNIRSWLAVAVMAGLLYALGYITGVGSERSRNHVLDEARLRQSFEQGRALGTVKEKVVVEYVDRIVKVYQAGATITKEVPIYVSQAADSACVVPAGFVRVHDAGAHNLPVAGGPRGTDGAASGLALSTVAASVVDNYNQCHANAEQLKALQQWVRESQALLQGAPAVARHP
;
A
#
# COMPACT_ATOMS: atom_id res chain seq x y z
N MET A 1 -20.42 25.61 -75.42
CA MET A 1 -20.60 25.11 -74.04
C MET A 1 -21.06 26.29 -73.19
N ASN A 2 -22.24 26.22 -72.54
CA ASN A 2 -22.98 27.39 -72.07
C ASN A 2 -22.86 27.56 -70.55
N ILE A 3 -22.97 28.79 -70.02
CA ILE A 3 -22.84 29.14 -68.58
C ILE A 3 -23.70 28.27 -67.64
N ARG A 4 -24.90 27.86 -68.10
CA ARG A 4 -25.80 26.98 -67.34
C ARG A 4 -25.21 25.58 -67.08
N SER A 5 -24.43 25.05 -68.03
CA SER A 5 -23.76 23.75 -67.89
C SER A 5 -22.62 23.83 -66.86
N TRP A 6 -21.88 24.94 -66.81
CA TRP A 6 -20.83 25.15 -65.80
C TRP A 6 -21.39 25.31 -64.38
N LEU A 7 -22.51 26.02 -64.23
CA LEU A 7 -23.22 26.12 -62.94
C LEU A 7 -23.70 24.74 -62.44
N ALA A 8 -24.26 23.92 -63.33
CA ALA A 8 -24.69 22.57 -62.96
C ALA A 8 -23.53 21.67 -62.49
N VAL A 9 -22.37 21.77 -63.14
CA VAL A 9 -21.15 21.04 -62.74
C VAL A 9 -20.65 21.50 -61.37
N ALA A 10 -20.61 22.82 -61.11
CA ALA A 10 -20.16 23.35 -59.82
C ALA A 10 -21.07 22.90 -58.67
N VAL A 11 -22.39 22.88 -58.87
CA VAL A 11 -23.36 22.40 -57.88
C VAL A 11 -23.18 20.90 -57.61
N MET A 12 -23.01 20.08 -58.66
CA MET A 12 -22.72 18.65 -58.47
C MET A 12 -21.42 18.42 -57.70
N ALA A 13 -20.35 19.15 -58.04
CA ALA A 13 -19.08 19.03 -57.33
C ALA A 13 -19.21 19.40 -55.85
N GLY A 14 -19.93 20.48 -55.53
CA GLY A 14 -20.21 20.89 -54.15
C GLY A 14 -21.03 19.86 -53.36
N LEU A 15 -22.04 19.24 -53.99
CA LEU A 15 -22.85 18.18 -53.37
C LEU A 15 -22.03 16.93 -53.09
N LEU A 16 -21.18 16.50 -54.03
CA LEU A 16 -20.30 15.35 -53.85
C LEU A 16 -19.30 15.59 -52.72
N TYR A 17 -18.73 16.80 -52.63
CA TYR A 17 -17.83 17.19 -51.54
C TYR A 17 -18.55 17.19 -50.18
N ALA A 18 -19.73 17.79 -50.09
CA ALA A 18 -20.52 17.83 -48.86
C ALA A 18 -20.92 16.42 -48.37
N LEU A 19 -21.34 15.54 -49.27
CA LEU A 19 -21.62 14.13 -48.98
C LEU A 19 -20.38 13.40 -48.46
N GLY A 20 -19.23 13.58 -49.11
CA GLY A 20 -17.96 13.01 -48.67
C GLY A 20 -17.54 13.52 -47.28
N TYR A 21 -17.71 14.81 -46.99
CA TYR A 21 -17.39 15.40 -45.69
C TYR A 21 -18.30 14.88 -44.57
N ILE A 22 -19.62 14.87 -44.79
CA ILE A 22 -20.60 14.42 -43.77
C ILE A 22 -20.43 12.92 -43.48
N THR A 23 -20.26 12.09 -44.51
CA THR A 23 -20.04 10.64 -44.33
C THR A 23 -18.69 10.35 -43.67
N GLY A 24 -17.63 11.09 -44.04
CA GLY A 24 -16.32 11.01 -43.41
C GLY A 24 -16.37 11.35 -41.92
N VAL A 25 -16.87 12.54 -41.56
CA VAL A 25 -16.96 13.01 -40.17
C VAL A 25 -17.88 12.11 -39.32
N GLY A 26 -18.99 11.64 -39.89
CA GLY A 26 -19.90 10.71 -39.21
C GLY A 26 -19.25 9.36 -38.90
N SER A 27 -18.46 8.82 -39.83
CA SER A 27 -17.75 7.55 -39.65
C SER A 27 -16.64 7.65 -38.59
N GLU A 28 -15.90 8.76 -38.57
CA GLU A 28 -14.88 9.02 -37.57
C GLU A 28 -15.48 9.20 -36.17
N ARG A 29 -16.63 9.90 -36.10
CA ARG A 29 -17.33 10.11 -34.82
C ARG A 29 -17.87 8.81 -34.25
N SER A 30 -18.45 7.92 -35.06
CA SER A 30 -18.94 6.62 -34.56
C SER A 30 -17.78 5.73 -34.10
N ARG A 31 -16.66 5.71 -34.86
CA ARG A 31 -15.45 4.99 -34.49
C ARG A 31 -14.88 5.48 -33.15
N ASN A 32 -14.80 6.79 -32.96
CA ASN A 32 -14.34 7.39 -31.69
C ASN A 32 -15.28 7.05 -30.53
N HIS A 33 -16.60 7.11 -30.71
CA HIS A 33 -17.55 6.73 -29.65
C HIS A 33 -17.41 5.27 -29.21
N VAL A 34 -17.22 4.34 -30.16
CA VAL A 34 -16.99 2.93 -29.83
C VAL A 34 -15.67 2.73 -29.07
N LEU A 35 -14.61 3.45 -29.46
CA LEU A 35 -13.32 3.41 -28.75
C LEU A 35 -13.42 4.02 -27.35
N ASP A 36 -14.15 5.12 -27.18
CA ASP A 36 -14.37 5.76 -25.89
C ASP A 36 -15.18 4.87 -24.94
N GLU A 37 -16.28 4.26 -25.42
CA GLU A 37 -17.04 3.29 -24.63
C GLU A 37 -16.19 2.08 -24.23
N ALA A 38 -15.40 1.54 -25.17
CA ALA A 38 -14.50 0.42 -24.88
C ALA A 38 -13.46 0.81 -23.82
N ARG A 39 -12.87 2.01 -23.91
CA ARG A 39 -11.92 2.54 -22.94
C ARG A 39 -12.55 2.73 -21.57
N LEU A 40 -13.76 3.28 -21.51
CA LEU A 40 -14.51 3.46 -20.26
C LEU A 40 -14.81 2.12 -19.59
N ARG A 41 -15.34 1.14 -20.35
CA ARG A 41 -15.61 -0.21 -19.84
C ARG A 41 -14.34 -0.87 -19.31
N GLN A 42 -13.24 -0.81 -20.06
CA GLN A 42 -11.95 -1.35 -19.63
C GLN A 42 -11.46 -0.67 -18.34
N SER A 43 -11.56 0.66 -18.24
CA SER A 43 -11.16 1.39 -17.03
C SER A 43 -12.00 1.00 -15.81
N PHE A 44 -13.30 0.76 -16.00
CA PHE A 44 -14.20 0.34 -14.94
C PHE A 44 -13.93 -1.10 -14.49
N GLU A 45 -13.73 -2.02 -15.43
CA GLU A 45 -13.34 -3.40 -15.15
C GLU A 45 -12.01 -3.47 -14.40
N GLN A 46 -11.02 -2.67 -14.83
CA GLN A 46 -9.73 -2.56 -14.16
C GLN A 46 -9.89 -1.99 -12.75
N GLY A 47 -10.69 -0.93 -12.57
CA GLY A 47 -11.00 -0.36 -11.26
C GLY A 47 -11.66 -1.38 -10.32
N ARG A 48 -12.58 -2.20 -10.83
CA ARG A 48 -13.19 -3.30 -10.08
C ARG A 48 -12.17 -4.37 -9.68
N ALA A 49 -11.31 -4.79 -10.60
CA ALA A 49 -10.27 -5.78 -10.32
C ALA A 49 -9.29 -5.29 -9.24
N LEU A 50 -8.87 -4.02 -9.31
CA LEU A 50 -8.05 -3.38 -8.28
C LEU A 50 -8.78 -3.32 -6.92
N GLY A 51 -10.09 -3.04 -6.94
CA GLY A 51 -10.94 -3.07 -5.75
C GLY A 51 -10.96 -4.45 -5.08
N THR A 52 -11.15 -5.52 -5.85
CA THR A 52 -11.15 -6.90 -5.35
C THR A 52 -9.80 -7.32 -4.78
N VAL A 53 -8.69 -6.96 -5.45
CA VAL A 53 -7.34 -7.21 -4.92
C VAL A 53 -7.12 -6.50 -3.60
N LYS A 54 -7.50 -5.22 -3.51
CA LYS A 54 -7.39 -4.45 -2.26
C LYS A 54 -8.20 -5.10 -1.14
N GLU A 55 -9.46 -5.45 -1.38
CA GLU A 55 -10.32 -6.08 -0.39
C GLU A 55 -9.73 -7.40 0.12
N LYS A 56 -9.30 -8.28 -0.80
CA LYS A 56 -8.65 -9.55 -0.46
C LYS A 56 -7.42 -9.34 0.42
N VAL A 57 -6.51 -8.45 0.01
CA VAL A 57 -5.27 -8.19 0.78
C VAL A 57 -5.59 -7.66 2.17
N VAL A 58 -6.57 -6.76 2.30
CA VAL A 58 -6.97 -6.21 3.60
C VAL A 58 -7.52 -7.30 4.52
N VAL A 59 -8.42 -8.15 4.02
CA VAL A 59 -9.00 -9.26 4.80
C VAL A 59 -7.90 -10.19 5.31
N GLU A 60 -7.02 -10.63 4.42
CA GLU A 60 -5.93 -11.55 4.78
C GLU A 60 -4.94 -10.91 5.77
N TYR A 61 -4.57 -9.66 5.55
CA TYR A 61 -3.64 -8.93 6.41
C TYR A 61 -4.19 -8.73 7.83
N VAL A 62 -5.46 -8.34 7.96
CA VAL A 62 -6.10 -8.14 9.26
C VAL A 62 -6.11 -9.45 10.06
N ASP A 63 -6.44 -10.59 9.43
CA ASP A 63 -6.39 -11.90 10.08
C ASP A 63 -4.97 -12.23 10.60
N ARG A 64 -3.93 -11.98 9.79
CA ARG A 64 -2.54 -12.23 10.20
C ARG A 64 -2.12 -11.35 11.38
N ILE A 65 -2.49 -10.08 11.39
CA ILE A 65 -2.18 -9.16 12.49
C ILE A 65 -2.88 -9.55 13.79
N VAL A 66 -4.15 -9.96 13.72
CA VAL A 66 -4.89 -10.42 14.90
C VAL A 66 -4.16 -11.61 15.55
N LYS A 67 -3.68 -12.56 14.74
CA LYS A 67 -2.90 -13.71 15.25
C LYS A 67 -1.59 -13.28 15.91
N VAL A 68 -0.88 -12.31 15.32
CA VAL A 68 0.33 -11.74 15.92
C VAL A 68 0.03 -11.18 17.31
N TYR A 69 -0.98 -10.30 17.43
CA TYR A 69 -1.34 -9.71 18.71
C TYR A 69 -1.85 -10.73 19.74
N GLN A 70 -2.58 -11.76 19.31
CA GLN A 70 -3.01 -12.85 20.19
C GLN A 70 -1.81 -13.66 20.72
N ALA A 71 -0.85 -13.98 19.86
CA ALA A 71 0.37 -14.67 20.25
C ALA A 71 1.19 -13.82 21.24
N GLY A 72 1.40 -12.53 20.92
CA GLY A 72 2.08 -11.59 21.83
C GLY A 72 1.39 -11.49 23.18
N ALA A 73 0.07 -11.33 23.23
CA ALA A 73 -0.69 -11.27 24.48
C ALA A 73 -0.61 -12.57 25.30
N THR A 74 -0.47 -13.72 24.64
CA THR A 74 -0.28 -15.01 25.30
C THR A 74 1.11 -15.07 25.95
N ILE A 75 2.16 -14.74 25.19
CA ILE A 75 3.54 -14.73 25.69
C ILE A 75 3.72 -13.71 26.82
N THR A 76 3.12 -12.53 26.73
CA THR A 76 3.17 -11.52 27.80
C THR A 76 2.61 -12.04 29.13
N LYS A 77 1.57 -12.89 29.10
CA LYS A 77 1.02 -13.52 30.31
C LYS A 77 1.96 -14.58 30.91
N GLU A 78 2.84 -15.15 30.09
CA GLU A 78 3.82 -16.14 30.52
C GLU A 78 5.05 -15.49 31.17
N VAL A 79 5.32 -14.21 30.91
CA VAL A 79 6.46 -13.47 31.49
C VAL A 79 6.58 -13.65 33.01
N PRO A 80 5.56 -13.41 33.85
CA PRO A 80 5.70 -13.59 35.31
C PRO A 80 5.82 -15.05 35.75
N ILE A 81 5.49 -16.02 34.88
CA ILE A 81 5.66 -17.45 35.15
C ILE A 81 7.12 -17.84 34.97
N TYR A 82 7.77 -17.36 33.91
CA TYR A 82 9.15 -17.69 33.58
C TYR A 82 10.18 -16.72 34.17
N VAL A 83 9.78 -15.48 34.46
CA VAL A 83 10.54 -14.48 35.21
C VAL A 83 9.86 -14.31 36.56
N SER A 84 10.17 -15.24 37.46
CA SER A 84 9.58 -15.26 38.80
C SER A 84 10.00 -14.06 39.65
N GLN A 85 9.25 -13.78 40.72
CA GLN A 85 9.61 -12.76 41.72
C GLN A 85 10.99 -13.00 42.36
N ALA A 86 11.42 -14.26 42.48
CA ALA A 86 12.76 -14.59 42.96
C ALA A 86 13.85 -14.17 41.95
N ALA A 87 13.58 -14.32 40.65
CA ALA A 87 14.49 -13.84 39.61
C ALA A 87 14.53 -12.30 39.57
N ASP A 88 13.37 -11.65 39.71
CA ASP A 88 13.29 -10.17 39.81
C ASP A 88 14.09 -9.62 40.99
N SER A 89 14.05 -10.29 42.14
CA SER A 89 14.80 -9.83 43.33
C SER A 89 16.30 -10.19 43.27
N ALA A 90 16.68 -11.25 42.54
CA ALA A 90 18.07 -11.64 42.35
C ALA A 90 18.81 -10.79 41.29
N CYS A 91 18.09 -10.23 40.32
CA CYS A 91 18.67 -9.53 39.17
C CYS A 91 18.23 -8.06 39.12
N VAL A 92 19.12 -7.16 39.55
CA VAL A 92 18.88 -5.71 39.47
C VAL A 92 19.07 -5.20 38.05
N VAL A 93 18.11 -4.43 37.54
CA VAL A 93 18.22 -3.68 36.28
C VAL A 93 18.92 -2.33 36.56
N PRO A 94 20.13 -2.07 36.04
CA PRO A 94 20.84 -0.82 36.31
C PRO A 94 20.22 0.39 35.60
N ALA A 95 20.36 1.59 36.19
CA ALA A 95 19.89 2.85 35.59
C ALA A 95 20.54 3.13 34.23
N GLY A 96 21.82 2.76 34.06
CA GLY A 96 22.53 2.88 32.78
C GLY A 96 21.94 2.00 31.68
N PHE A 97 21.45 0.80 32.01
CA PHE A 97 20.76 -0.07 31.06
C PHE A 97 19.50 0.62 30.53
N VAL A 98 18.67 1.17 31.43
CA VAL A 98 17.43 1.88 31.06
C VAL A 98 17.72 3.07 30.14
N ARG A 99 18.75 3.87 30.46
CA ARG A 99 19.16 4.99 29.62
C ARG A 99 19.55 4.57 28.20
N VAL A 100 20.30 3.48 28.06
CA VAL A 100 20.70 2.95 26.75
C VAL A 100 19.48 2.40 26.01
N HIS A 101 18.64 1.63 26.70
CA HIS A 101 17.42 1.07 26.14
C HIS A 101 16.48 2.17 25.60
N ASP A 102 16.19 3.19 26.40
CA ASP A 102 15.27 4.27 26.02
C ASP A 102 15.85 5.14 24.91
N ALA A 103 17.17 5.40 24.93
CA ALA A 103 17.84 6.08 23.84
C ALA A 103 17.74 5.27 22.53
N GLY A 104 17.93 3.96 22.60
CA GLY A 104 17.73 3.05 21.47
C GLY A 104 16.29 3.05 20.95
N ALA A 105 15.31 2.99 21.84
CA ALA A 105 13.89 3.00 21.49
C ALA A 105 13.45 4.29 20.77
N HIS A 106 14.04 5.43 21.15
CA HIS A 106 13.79 6.72 20.50
C HIS A 106 14.73 7.02 19.32
N ASN A 107 15.70 6.15 19.04
CA ASN A 107 16.77 6.39 18.07
C ASN A 107 17.53 7.72 18.32
N LEU A 108 17.92 7.94 19.58
CA LEU A 108 18.63 9.14 20.04
C LEU A 108 19.97 8.76 20.71
N PRO A 109 20.95 9.67 20.76
CA PRO A 109 22.17 9.44 21.53
C PRO A 109 21.87 9.38 23.04
N VAL A 110 22.63 8.57 23.76
CA VAL A 110 22.53 8.48 25.22
C VAL A 110 22.96 9.81 25.86
N ALA A 111 22.02 10.50 26.51
CA ALA A 111 22.21 11.88 26.97
C ALA A 111 23.28 12.02 28.07
N GLY A 112 24.32 12.81 27.82
CA GLY A 112 25.33 13.18 28.83
C GLY A 112 26.32 12.08 29.20
N GLY A 113 26.58 11.12 28.30
CA GLY A 113 27.65 10.13 28.43
C GLY A 113 27.51 9.15 29.62
N PRO A 114 28.55 8.34 29.89
CA PRO A 114 28.62 7.48 31.06
C PRO A 114 28.63 8.28 32.37
N ARG A 115 27.94 7.78 33.40
CA ARG A 115 27.82 8.43 34.71
C ARG A 115 28.11 7.42 35.82
N GLY A 116 28.68 7.89 36.94
CA GLY A 116 28.90 7.04 38.11
C GLY A 116 27.63 6.43 38.71
N THR A 117 26.47 7.02 38.42
CA THR A 117 25.15 6.53 38.83
C THR A 117 24.59 5.41 37.92
N ASP A 118 25.24 5.10 36.79
CA ASP A 118 24.71 4.13 35.83
C ASP A 118 24.60 2.71 36.40
N GLY A 119 25.42 2.38 37.41
CA GLY A 119 25.34 1.10 38.12
C GLY A 119 24.26 1.04 39.21
N ALA A 120 23.59 2.15 39.54
CA ALA A 120 22.55 2.17 40.56
C ALA A 120 21.30 1.41 40.10
N ALA A 121 20.55 0.83 41.05
CA ALA A 121 19.29 0.18 40.75
C ALA A 121 18.29 1.18 40.14
N SER A 122 17.71 0.84 38.99
CA SER A 122 16.68 1.67 38.34
C SER A 122 15.32 1.63 39.04
N GLY A 123 15.10 0.61 39.88
CA GLY A 123 13.78 0.31 40.45
C GLY A 123 12.85 -0.48 39.53
N LEU A 124 13.28 -0.77 38.29
CA LEU A 124 12.53 -1.64 37.37
C LEU A 124 12.84 -3.11 37.67
N ALA A 125 11.79 -3.94 37.64
CA ALA A 125 11.90 -5.38 37.73
C ALA A 125 12.43 -5.99 36.41
N LEU A 126 13.14 -7.10 36.49
CA LEU A 126 13.62 -7.83 35.31
C LEU A 126 12.45 -8.29 34.42
N SER A 127 11.34 -8.71 35.02
CA SER A 127 10.08 -9.07 34.36
C SER A 127 9.49 -7.92 33.55
N THR A 128 9.67 -6.67 33.99
CA THR A 128 9.26 -5.49 33.21
C THR A 128 10.08 -5.38 31.92
N VAL A 129 11.40 -5.57 32.00
CA VAL A 129 12.27 -5.58 30.81
C VAL A 129 11.87 -6.70 29.86
N ALA A 130 11.63 -7.91 30.38
CA ALA A 130 11.18 -9.04 29.57
C ALA A 130 9.85 -8.75 28.86
N ALA A 131 8.87 -8.18 29.55
CA ALA A 131 7.60 -7.78 28.97
C ALA A 131 7.76 -6.71 27.88
N SER A 132 8.62 -5.71 28.09
CA SER A 132 8.91 -4.69 27.08
C SER A 132 9.55 -5.27 25.82
N VAL A 133 10.48 -6.23 25.96
CA VAL A 133 11.10 -6.91 24.82
C VAL A 133 10.08 -7.77 24.05
N VAL A 134 9.22 -8.50 24.75
CA VAL A 134 8.13 -9.27 24.13
C VAL A 134 7.20 -8.35 23.34
N ASP A 135 6.80 -7.21 23.91
CA ASP A 135 5.96 -6.24 23.22
C ASP A 135 6.66 -5.65 21.98
N ASN A 136 7.95 -5.32 22.09
CA ASN A 136 8.74 -4.84 20.96
C ASN A 136 8.77 -5.86 19.80
N TYR A 137 9.00 -7.14 20.09
CA TYR A 137 8.96 -8.19 19.07
C TYR A 137 7.57 -8.38 18.47
N ASN A 138 6.53 -8.28 19.29
CA ASN A 138 5.15 -8.35 18.81
C ASN A 138 4.84 -7.22 17.80
N GLN A 139 5.25 -5.99 18.11
CA GLN A 139 5.14 -4.85 17.17
C GLN A 139 5.97 -5.07 15.91
N CYS A 140 7.19 -5.62 16.02
CA CYS A 140 8.02 -5.95 14.85
C CYS A 140 7.35 -6.99 13.94
N HIS A 141 6.75 -8.04 14.50
CA HIS A 141 5.98 -9.03 13.74
C HIS A 141 4.77 -8.39 13.05
N ALA A 142 4.07 -7.48 13.73
CA ALA A 142 2.95 -6.76 13.15
C ALA A 142 3.38 -5.88 11.96
N ASN A 143 4.47 -5.13 12.12
CA ASN A 143 5.04 -4.31 11.04
C ASN A 143 5.51 -5.16 9.86
N ALA A 144 6.07 -6.35 10.10
CA ALA A 144 6.46 -7.27 9.05
C ALA A 144 5.23 -7.75 8.23
N GLU A 145 4.12 -8.05 8.89
CA GLU A 145 2.87 -8.42 8.20
C GLU A 145 2.27 -7.25 7.41
N GLN A 146 2.36 -6.02 7.94
CA GLN A 146 1.99 -4.80 7.21
C GLN A 146 2.78 -4.64 5.92
N LEU A 147 4.10 -4.78 6.00
CA LEU A 147 4.98 -4.63 4.85
C LEU A 147 4.71 -5.72 3.80
N LYS A 148 4.55 -6.98 4.23
CA LYS A 148 4.20 -8.09 3.31
C LYS A 148 2.89 -7.82 2.58
N ALA A 149 1.86 -7.37 3.29
CA ALA A 149 0.56 -7.04 2.71
C ALA A 149 0.65 -5.88 1.72
N LEU A 150 1.37 -4.82 2.07
CA LEU A 150 1.61 -3.69 1.17
C LEU A 150 2.32 -4.14 -0.11
N GLN A 151 3.39 -4.91 0.02
CA GLN A 151 4.14 -5.42 -1.12
C GLN A 151 3.30 -6.34 -2.01
N GLN A 152 2.44 -7.18 -1.41
CA GLN A 152 1.49 -8.02 -2.14
C GLN A 152 0.52 -7.16 -2.94
N TRP A 153 -0.12 -6.18 -2.30
CA TRP A 153 -1.05 -5.27 -2.96
C TRP A 153 -0.39 -4.52 -4.13
N VAL A 154 0.84 -4.01 -3.94
CA VAL A 154 1.59 -3.32 -5.00
C VAL A 154 1.85 -4.25 -6.18
N ARG A 155 2.35 -5.47 -5.96
CA ARG A 155 2.65 -6.43 -7.04
C ARG A 155 1.38 -6.84 -7.80
N GLU A 156 0.32 -7.19 -7.09
CA GLU A 156 -0.95 -7.60 -7.69
C GLU A 156 -1.59 -6.44 -8.47
N SER A 157 -1.55 -5.21 -7.92
CA SER A 157 -2.05 -4.02 -8.62
C SER A 157 -1.23 -3.70 -9.87
N GLN A 158 0.10 -3.78 -9.80
CA GLN A 158 0.97 -3.56 -10.97
C GLN A 158 0.71 -4.60 -12.06
N ALA A 159 0.53 -5.87 -11.71
CA ALA A 159 0.19 -6.92 -12.66
C ALA A 159 -1.14 -6.63 -13.39
N LEU A 160 -2.17 -6.15 -12.66
CA LEU A 160 -3.44 -5.73 -13.27
C LEU A 160 -3.33 -4.50 -14.16
N LEU A 161 -2.42 -3.58 -13.83
CA LEU A 161 -2.17 -2.38 -14.63
C LEU A 161 -1.35 -2.69 -15.89
N GLN A 162 -0.38 -3.60 -15.81
CA GLN A 162 0.53 -3.97 -16.90
C GLN A 162 -0.07 -5.03 -17.83
N GLY A 163 -0.90 -5.93 -17.31
CA GLY A 163 -1.61 -6.93 -18.10
C GLY A 163 -2.81 -6.37 -18.88
N ALA A 164 -3.16 -5.10 -18.68
CA ALA A 164 -4.18 -4.43 -19.47
C ALA A 164 -3.64 -4.18 -20.89
N PRO A 165 -4.34 -4.61 -21.95
CA PRO A 165 -3.93 -4.31 -23.31
C PRO A 165 -3.81 -2.79 -23.47
N ALA A 166 -2.68 -2.34 -24.03
CA ALA A 166 -2.47 -0.95 -24.37
C ALA A 166 -3.57 -0.55 -25.35
N VAL A 167 -4.61 0.14 -24.86
CA VAL A 167 -5.55 0.85 -25.73
C VAL A 167 -4.69 1.75 -26.60
N ALA A 168 -4.68 1.45 -27.90
CA ALA A 168 -3.75 1.99 -28.88
C ALA A 168 -3.41 3.45 -28.54
N ARG A 169 -2.17 3.68 -28.10
CA ARG A 169 -1.63 5.03 -28.01
C ARG A 169 -1.55 5.49 -29.46
N HIS A 170 -2.46 6.37 -29.87
CA HIS A 170 -2.38 6.97 -31.20
C HIS A 170 -1.04 7.71 -31.34
N PRO A 171 -0.34 7.57 -32.48
CA PRO A 171 0.83 8.40 -32.81
C PRO A 171 0.45 9.87 -32.97
#